data_AF-A0A1X6Y7V1-F1
#
_entry.id   AF-A0A1X6Y7V1-F1
#
_cell.length_a   1.000
_cell.length_b   1.000
_cell.length_c   1.000
_cell.angle_alpha   90.00
_cell.angle_beta   90.00
_cell.angle_gamma   90.00
#
_symmetry.space_group_name_H-M   'P 1'
#
loop_
_entity.id
_entity.type
_entity.pdbx_description
1 polymer ?
#
loop_
_entity_poly.entity_id
_entity_poly.type
_entity_poly.pdbx_seq_one_letter_code
_entity_poly.pdbx_strand_id
1 'polypeptide(L)'
;MPRVQLPAVTPKRKAWNKGRIIGQKRPLLPKQVWAIRARLELAGNLRDLALFNVAIDSKLRGCDLVKLAVVDLVKNDRVRERVSVVQSKTKRPVQFELTENTRETVLAWVKSPEMFACRFMFPSRFHDRPHISTRQYGRLVRDWVAAIGLEPSGYGTHSLRRTKAAEIYRKTGNLRAVQLLLGHTKVDSTVRYLGVELEDALSIAERIDI
;
A
#
# COMPACT_ATOMS: atom_id res chain seq x y z
N MET A 1 -49.66 7.80 46.32
CA MET A 1 -48.75 8.79 45.69
C MET A 1 -48.19 8.19 44.41
N PRO A 2 -48.48 8.72 43.20
CA PRO A 2 -47.91 8.17 41.97
C PRO A 2 -46.46 8.64 41.80
N ARG A 3 -45.56 7.70 41.49
CA ARG A 3 -44.12 7.94 41.32
C ARG A 3 -43.87 8.60 39.96
N VAL A 4 -43.52 9.88 39.95
CA VAL A 4 -43.14 10.60 38.72
C VAL A 4 -41.85 9.98 38.17
N GLN A 5 -41.92 9.40 36.98
CA GLN A 5 -40.77 8.81 36.31
C GLN A 5 -40.21 9.84 35.32
N LEU A 6 -39.11 10.50 35.70
CA LEU A 6 -38.41 11.44 34.82
C LEU A 6 -37.55 10.65 33.81
N PRO A 7 -37.57 11.02 32.51
CA PRO A 7 -36.79 10.33 31.50
C PRO A 7 -35.29 10.54 31.74
N ALA A 8 -34.53 9.44 31.79
CA ALA A 8 -33.08 9.47 31.93
C ALA A 8 -32.43 10.02 30.65
N VAL A 9 -31.98 11.26 30.68
CA VAL A 9 -31.14 11.83 29.61
C VAL A 9 -29.73 11.28 29.77
N THR A 10 -29.43 10.21 29.06
CA THR A 10 -28.05 9.70 28.96
C THR A 10 -27.23 10.69 28.14
N PRO A 11 -26.15 11.27 28.69
CA PRO A 11 -25.29 12.16 27.92
C PRO A 11 -24.68 11.36 26.77
N LYS A 12 -24.94 11.80 25.52
CA LYS A 12 -24.28 11.25 24.32
C LYS A 12 -22.78 11.46 24.46
N ARG A 13 -22.06 10.45 24.95
CA ARG A 13 -20.59 10.45 25.00
C ARG A 13 -20.08 10.78 23.60
N LYS A 14 -19.38 11.91 23.46
CA LYS A 14 -18.65 12.22 22.22
C LYS A 14 -17.65 11.10 21.99
N ALA A 15 -17.68 10.50 20.80
CA ALA A 15 -16.71 9.48 20.43
C ALA A 15 -15.30 10.06 20.56
N TRP A 16 -14.38 9.28 21.16
CA TRP A 16 -12.98 9.67 21.43
C TRP A 16 -12.20 10.13 20.19
N ASN A 17 -12.75 9.87 19.00
CA ASN A 17 -12.20 10.14 17.68
C ASN A 17 -12.86 11.32 16.96
N LYS A 18 -13.79 12.05 17.58
CA LYS A 18 -14.49 13.16 16.95
C LYS A 18 -13.50 14.26 16.55
N GLY A 19 -13.38 14.51 15.24
CA GLY A 19 -12.46 15.49 14.65
C GLY A 19 -11.03 14.99 14.39
N ARG A 20 -10.71 13.74 14.74
CA ARG A 20 -9.42 13.11 14.41
C ARG A 20 -9.56 12.25 13.16
N ILE A 21 -8.67 12.41 12.17
CA ILE A 21 -8.52 11.44 11.08
C ILE A 21 -7.80 10.21 11.65
N ILE A 22 -8.57 9.32 12.30
CA ILE A 22 -8.04 8.10 12.88
C ILE A 22 -7.87 7.04 11.78
N GLY A 23 -6.70 6.40 11.73
CA GLY A 23 -6.45 5.24 10.87
C GLY A 23 -5.67 5.51 9.57
N GLN A 24 -5.26 6.75 9.30
CA GLN A 24 -4.43 7.02 8.13
C GLN A 24 -2.98 6.59 8.36
N LYS A 25 -2.62 5.39 7.89
CA LYS A 25 -1.26 4.84 8.03
C LYS A 25 -0.24 5.71 7.29
N ARG A 26 0.89 6.02 7.91
CA ARG A 26 1.92 6.91 7.34
C ARG A 26 2.58 6.28 6.11
N PRO A 27 2.91 7.03 5.04
CA PRO A 27 3.80 6.53 4.00
C PRO A 27 5.20 6.28 4.56
N LEU A 28 5.95 5.37 3.94
CA LEU A 28 7.38 5.20 4.25
C LEU A 28 8.18 6.32 3.59
N LEU A 29 9.24 6.78 4.27
CA LEU A 29 10.24 7.67 3.68
C LEU A 29 11.20 6.88 2.77
N PRO A 30 11.84 7.49 1.77
CA PRO A 30 12.82 6.80 0.90
C PRO A 30 13.89 6.03 1.68
N LYS A 31 14.45 6.64 2.74
CA LYS A 31 15.43 5.98 3.62
C LYS A 31 14.86 4.75 4.35
N GLN A 32 13.58 4.77 4.70
CA GLN A 32 12.91 3.64 5.36
C GLN A 32 12.64 2.51 4.36
N VAL A 33 12.27 2.85 3.12
CA VAL A 33 12.14 1.87 2.02
C VAL A 33 13.46 1.17 1.77
N TRP A 34 14.56 1.93 1.69
CA TRP A 34 15.90 1.38 1.53
C TRP A 34 16.29 0.46 2.70
N ALA A 35 16.07 0.91 3.95
CA ALA A 35 16.40 0.12 5.14
C ALA A 35 15.61 -1.20 5.24
N ILE A 36 14.35 -1.22 4.79
CA ILE A 36 13.55 -2.46 4.73
C ILE A 36 14.09 -3.40 3.65
N ARG A 37 14.38 -2.89 2.44
CA ARG A 37 14.97 -3.68 1.35
C ARG A 37 16.27 -4.34 1.78
N ALA A 38 17.19 -3.55 2.33
CA ALA A 38 18.48 -4.04 2.79
C ALA A 38 18.32 -5.17 3.83
N ARG A 39 17.41 -5.03 4.80
CA ARG A 39 17.16 -6.10 5.78
C ARG A 39 16.57 -7.37 5.16
N LEU A 40 15.64 -7.23 4.20
CA LEU A 40 15.05 -8.38 3.50
C LEU A 40 16.05 -9.10 2.61
N GLU A 41 16.93 -8.35 1.95
CA GLU A 41 18.02 -8.85 1.11
C GLU A 41 19.07 -9.60 1.96
N LEU A 42 19.54 -8.99 3.05
CA LEU A 42 20.51 -9.63 3.97
C LEU A 42 19.96 -10.91 4.61
N ALA A 43 18.64 -10.97 4.84
CA ALA A 43 17.98 -12.16 5.38
C ALA A 43 17.68 -13.24 4.30
N GLY A 44 17.97 -12.99 3.02
CA GLY A 44 17.64 -13.90 1.93
C GLY A 44 16.14 -14.11 1.72
N ASN A 45 15.27 -13.22 2.21
CA ASN A 45 13.82 -13.39 2.19
C ASN A 45 13.22 -12.91 0.86
N LEU A 46 13.46 -13.70 -0.21
CA LEU A 46 13.12 -13.37 -1.59
C LEU A 46 11.63 -13.06 -1.79
N ARG A 47 10.73 -13.86 -1.21
CA ARG A 47 9.29 -13.65 -1.33
C ARG A 47 8.86 -12.31 -0.77
N ASP A 48 9.33 -11.99 0.43
CA ASP A 48 8.92 -10.78 1.13
C ASP A 48 9.54 -9.54 0.46
N LEU A 49 10.76 -9.64 -0.05
CA LEU A 49 11.40 -8.59 -0.86
C LEU A 49 10.60 -8.30 -2.14
N ALA A 50 10.23 -9.35 -2.89
CA ALA A 50 9.39 -9.22 -4.09
C ALA A 50 8.01 -8.63 -3.73
N LEU A 51 7.38 -9.09 -2.64
CA LEU A 51 6.10 -8.57 -2.17
C LEU A 51 6.18 -7.09 -1.80
N PHE A 52 7.22 -6.69 -1.07
CA PHE A 52 7.45 -5.31 -0.67
C PHE A 52 7.65 -4.40 -1.88
N ASN A 53 8.48 -4.81 -2.83
CA ASN A 53 8.76 -4.06 -4.05
C ASN A 53 7.51 -3.90 -4.94
N VAL A 54 6.79 -4.99 -5.20
CA VAL A 54 5.53 -4.96 -5.96
C VAL A 54 4.48 -4.12 -5.24
N ALA A 55 4.39 -4.15 -3.91
CA ALA A 55 3.44 -3.33 -3.16
C ALA A 55 3.67 -1.82 -3.35
N ILE A 56 4.93 -1.38 -3.34
CA ILE A 56 5.30 0.03 -3.53
C ILE A 56 5.07 0.47 -4.98
N ASP A 57 5.49 -0.36 -5.94
CA ASP A 57 5.40 -0.03 -7.36
C ASP A 57 3.97 -0.07 -7.87
N SER A 58 3.22 -1.13 -7.55
CA SER A 58 1.85 -1.29 -8.01
C SER A 58 0.86 -0.34 -7.35
N LYS A 59 1.20 0.12 -6.14
CA LYS A 59 0.31 0.94 -5.30
C LYS A 59 -1.07 0.28 -5.15
N LEU A 60 -1.18 -1.04 -5.23
CA LEU A 60 -2.47 -1.74 -5.13
C LEU A 60 -3.00 -1.78 -3.70
N ARG A 61 -4.31 -2.00 -3.56
CA ARG A 61 -4.88 -2.31 -2.24
C ARG A 61 -4.40 -3.70 -1.84
N GLY A 62 -4.27 -3.95 -0.54
CA GLY A 62 -3.78 -5.25 -0.06
C GLY A 62 -4.61 -6.44 -0.58
N CYS A 63 -5.93 -6.29 -0.70
CA CYS A 63 -6.80 -7.34 -1.25
C CYS A 63 -6.59 -7.60 -2.75
N ASP A 64 -6.13 -6.62 -3.51
CA ASP A 64 -5.81 -6.77 -4.94
C ASP A 64 -4.39 -7.34 -5.08
N LEU A 65 -3.43 -6.82 -4.32
CA LEU A 65 -2.03 -7.23 -4.33
C LEU A 65 -1.85 -8.73 -4.06
N VAL A 66 -2.50 -9.26 -3.00
CA VAL A 66 -2.34 -10.67 -2.63
C VAL A 66 -2.99 -11.64 -3.64
N LYS A 67 -3.83 -11.13 -4.55
CA LYS A 67 -4.50 -11.92 -5.59
C LYS A 67 -3.79 -11.86 -6.94
N LEU A 68 -2.67 -11.14 -7.05
CA LEU A 68 -1.88 -11.10 -8.28
C LEU A 68 -1.46 -12.50 -8.68
N ALA A 69 -1.76 -12.87 -9.92
CA ALA A 69 -1.30 -14.11 -10.53
C ALA A 69 0.11 -13.92 -11.12
N VAL A 70 0.85 -15.02 -11.27
CA VAL A 70 2.17 -14.99 -11.94
C VAL A 70 2.04 -14.42 -13.36
N VAL A 71 0.99 -14.82 -14.08
CA VAL A 71 0.70 -14.40 -15.47
C VAL A 71 0.39 -12.91 -15.63
N ASP A 72 -0.02 -12.24 -14.55
CA ASP A 72 -0.26 -10.79 -14.56
C ASP A 72 1.07 -10.03 -14.71
N LEU A 73 2.13 -10.53 -14.07
CA LEU A 73 3.43 -9.87 -13.97
C LEU A 73 4.47 -10.45 -14.93
N VAL A 74 4.39 -11.75 -15.23
CA VAL A 74 5.42 -12.49 -15.97
C VAL A 74 4.81 -13.09 -17.23
N LYS A 75 5.51 -12.94 -18.36
CA LYS A 75 5.17 -13.56 -19.64
C LYS A 75 6.47 -13.96 -20.34
N ASN A 76 6.55 -15.22 -20.79
CA ASN A 76 7.72 -15.77 -21.50
C ASN A 76 9.04 -15.50 -20.74
N ASP A 77 9.07 -15.85 -19.44
CA ASP A 77 10.21 -15.64 -18.53
C ASP A 77 10.72 -14.20 -18.37
N ARG A 78 9.89 -13.23 -18.77
CA ARG A 78 10.17 -11.80 -18.62
C ARG A 78 9.10 -11.14 -17.76
N VAL A 79 9.54 -10.32 -16.82
CA VAL A 79 8.64 -9.48 -16.01
C VAL A 79 8.24 -8.26 -16.84
N ARG A 80 6.94 -7.99 -16.92
CA ARG A 80 6.40 -6.85 -17.66
C ARG A 80 6.85 -5.53 -17.03
N GLU A 81 7.10 -4.52 -17.86
CA GLU A 81 7.37 -3.17 -17.36
C GLU A 81 6.11 -2.46 -16.87
N ARG A 82 4.97 -2.76 -17.50
CA ARG A 82 3.65 -2.24 -17.14
C ARG A 82 2.66 -3.38 -16.98
N VAL A 83 1.86 -3.29 -15.94
CA VAL A 83 0.84 -4.28 -15.59
C VAL A 83 -0.49 -3.57 -15.47
N SER A 84 -1.57 -4.24 -15.92
CA SER A 84 -2.94 -3.77 -15.80
C SER A 84 -3.74 -4.79 -15.01
N VAL A 85 -4.43 -4.33 -13.96
CA VAL A 85 -5.30 -5.20 -13.14
C VAL A 85 -6.63 -4.54 -12.86
N VAL A 86 -7.70 -5.33 -12.81
CA VAL A 86 -9.02 -4.84 -12.42
C VAL A 86 -9.12 -4.79 -10.90
N GLN A 87 -9.35 -3.59 -10.36
CA GLN A 87 -9.42 -3.40 -8.91
C GLN A 87 -10.70 -4.01 -8.33
N SER A 88 -10.59 -4.72 -7.20
CA SER A 88 -11.73 -5.38 -6.55
C SER A 88 -12.81 -4.39 -6.10
N LYS A 89 -12.40 -3.21 -5.61
CA LYS A 89 -13.31 -2.19 -5.02
C LYS A 89 -14.07 -1.38 -6.08
N THR A 90 -13.37 -0.91 -7.11
CA THR A 90 -13.93 0.01 -8.11
C THR A 90 -14.39 -0.70 -9.38
N LYS A 91 -14.00 -1.98 -9.57
CA LYS A 91 -14.24 -2.78 -10.78
C LYS A 91 -13.69 -2.13 -12.05
N ARG A 92 -12.68 -1.27 -11.91
CA ARG A 92 -12.02 -0.56 -13.01
C ARG A 92 -10.59 -1.05 -13.16
N PRO A 93 -10.04 -1.08 -14.38
CA PRO A 93 -8.63 -1.34 -14.59
C PRO A 93 -7.79 -0.22 -13.97
N VAL A 94 -6.65 -0.59 -13.39
CA VAL A 94 -5.57 0.33 -13.02
C VAL A 94 -4.29 -0.19 -13.65
N GLN A 95 -3.52 0.70 -14.24
CA GLN A 95 -2.19 0.39 -14.77
C GLN A 95 -1.11 0.91 -13.83
N PHE A 96 -0.02 0.17 -13.72
CA PHE A 96 1.14 0.56 -12.93
C PHE A 96 2.43 0.05 -13.57
N GLU A 97 3.51 0.76 -13.27
CA GLU A 97 4.87 0.46 -13.66
C GLU A 97 5.55 -0.46 -12.64
N LEU A 98 6.38 -1.39 -13.11
CA LEU A 98 7.34 -2.12 -12.32
C LEU A 98 8.74 -1.57 -12.62
N THR A 99 9.42 -1.05 -11.60
CA THR A 99 10.81 -0.60 -11.73
C THR A 99 11.75 -1.77 -11.98
N GLU A 100 12.93 -1.49 -12.53
CA GLU A 100 13.94 -2.50 -12.83
C GLU A 100 14.28 -3.39 -11.62
N ASN A 101 14.59 -2.79 -10.48
CA ASN A 101 14.81 -3.50 -9.22
C ASN A 101 13.63 -4.41 -8.81
N THR A 102 12.39 -3.97 -9.02
CA THR A 102 11.21 -4.81 -8.76
C THR A 102 11.13 -5.97 -9.74
N ARG A 103 11.46 -5.75 -11.03
CA ARG A 103 11.46 -6.82 -12.04
C ARG A 103 12.52 -7.88 -11.74
N GLU A 104 13.71 -7.48 -11.32
CA GLU A 104 14.79 -8.41 -10.93
C GLU A 104 14.38 -9.27 -9.73
N THR A 105 13.86 -8.64 -8.68
CA THR A 105 13.41 -9.36 -7.47
C THR A 105 12.21 -10.28 -7.73
N VAL A 106 11.27 -9.87 -8.60
CA VAL A 106 10.18 -10.75 -9.05
C VAL A 106 10.71 -11.93 -9.86
N LEU A 107 11.66 -11.72 -10.75
CA LEU A 107 12.23 -12.81 -11.56
C LEU A 107 12.99 -13.81 -10.69
N ALA A 108 13.79 -13.33 -9.73
CA ALA A 108 14.48 -14.17 -8.76
C ALA A 108 13.49 -14.99 -7.92
N TRP A 109 12.40 -14.37 -7.46
CA TRP A 109 11.36 -15.06 -6.71
C TRP A 109 10.64 -16.13 -7.54
N VAL A 110 10.23 -15.83 -8.77
CA VAL A 110 9.51 -16.79 -9.63
C VAL A 110 10.37 -17.99 -10.02
N LYS A 111 11.70 -17.84 -10.07
CA LYS A 111 12.66 -18.94 -10.32
C LYS A 111 12.97 -19.79 -9.09
N SER A 112 12.49 -19.40 -7.91
CA SER A 112 12.73 -20.16 -6.68
C SER A 112 11.98 -21.50 -6.67
N PRO A 113 12.50 -22.54 -6.00
CA PRO A 113 11.82 -23.83 -5.87
C PRO A 113 10.40 -23.71 -5.28
N GLU A 114 10.18 -22.74 -4.39
CA GLU A 114 8.90 -22.48 -3.74
C GLU A 114 7.80 -22.01 -4.70
N MET A 115 8.18 -21.52 -5.88
CA MET A 115 7.25 -21.05 -6.91
C MET A 115 6.89 -22.13 -7.93
N PHE A 116 7.43 -23.34 -7.80
CA PHE A 116 7.07 -24.46 -8.66
C PHE A 116 5.54 -24.71 -8.61
N ALA A 117 4.92 -24.76 -9.79
CA ALA A 117 3.48 -24.95 -9.98
C ALA A 117 2.55 -23.92 -9.26
N CYS A 118 3.09 -22.77 -8.82
CA CYS A 118 2.29 -21.75 -8.15
C CYS A 118 1.54 -20.85 -9.15
N ARG A 119 0.22 -20.72 -8.97
CA ARG A 119 -0.62 -19.81 -9.76
C ARG A 119 -0.49 -18.35 -9.34
N PHE A 120 -0.41 -18.11 -8.04
CA PHE A 120 -0.38 -16.77 -7.46
C PHE A 120 1.05 -16.31 -7.22
N MET A 121 1.30 -15.02 -7.37
CA MET A 121 2.63 -14.43 -7.16
C MET A 121 3.09 -14.58 -5.70
N PHE A 122 2.15 -14.60 -4.76
CA PHE A 122 2.44 -14.72 -3.33
C PHE A 122 1.65 -15.89 -2.71
N PRO A 123 2.08 -17.14 -2.93
CA PRO A 123 1.40 -18.33 -2.45
C PRO A 123 1.38 -18.39 -0.92
N SER A 124 0.34 -19.03 -0.37
CA SER A 124 0.28 -19.35 1.05
C SER A 124 1.25 -20.48 1.38
N ARG A 125 1.67 -20.57 2.64
CA ARG A 125 2.34 -21.78 3.17
C ARG A 125 1.34 -22.87 3.58
N PHE A 126 0.05 -22.53 3.64
CA PHE A 126 -1.03 -23.46 3.96
C PHE A 126 -1.68 -23.97 2.68
N HIS A 127 -1.74 -25.29 2.52
CA HIS A 127 -2.24 -25.97 1.31
C HIS A 127 -3.70 -25.66 0.96
N ASP A 128 -4.53 -25.32 1.96
CA ASP A 128 -5.94 -24.96 1.79
C ASP A 128 -6.16 -23.54 1.22
N ARG A 129 -5.09 -22.74 1.13
CA ARG A 129 -5.17 -21.35 0.67
C ARG A 129 -4.23 -21.11 -0.50
N PRO A 130 -4.73 -20.62 -1.63
CA PRO A 130 -3.90 -20.50 -2.83
C PRO A 130 -2.91 -19.32 -2.77
N HIS A 131 -3.14 -18.33 -1.90
CA HIS A 131 -2.28 -17.17 -1.73
C HIS A 131 -2.33 -16.63 -0.29
N ILE A 132 -1.36 -15.79 0.09
CA ILE A 132 -1.36 -15.15 1.40
C ILE A 132 -2.64 -14.33 1.63
N SER A 133 -3.12 -14.29 2.87
CA SER A 133 -4.26 -13.42 3.21
C SER A 133 -3.82 -11.96 3.37
N THR A 134 -4.75 -11.02 3.20
CA THR A 134 -4.51 -9.59 3.52
C THR A 134 -4.08 -9.40 4.98
N ARG A 135 -4.57 -10.25 5.90
CA ARG A 135 -4.16 -10.25 7.32
C ARG A 135 -2.70 -10.65 7.46
N GLN A 136 -2.26 -11.69 6.75
CA GLN A 136 -0.86 -12.10 6.75
C GLN A 136 0.03 -11.03 6.14
N TYR A 137 -0.36 -10.44 5.00
CA TYR A 137 0.36 -9.30 4.43
C TYR A 137 0.47 -8.14 5.45
N GLY A 138 -0.62 -7.82 6.16
CA GLY A 138 -0.57 -6.82 7.23
C GLY A 138 0.37 -7.17 8.38
N ARG A 139 0.54 -8.46 8.71
CA ARG A 139 1.54 -8.90 9.70
C ARG A 139 2.96 -8.68 9.19
N LEU A 140 3.26 -9.12 7.97
CA LEU A 140 4.57 -8.90 7.33
C LEU A 140 4.95 -7.43 7.34
N VAL A 141 4.02 -6.53 6.99
CA VAL A 141 4.29 -5.08 7.04
C VAL A 141 4.65 -4.59 8.43
N ARG A 142 3.96 -5.06 9.48
CA ARG A 142 4.32 -4.69 10.87
C ARG A 142 5.71 -5.19 11.21
N ASP A 143 6.05 -6.41 10.80
CA ASP A 143 7.33 -7.03 11.09
C ASP A 143 8.48 -6.31 10.38
N TRP A 144 8.31 -5.95 9.09
CA TRP A 144 9.30 -5.16 8.33
C TRP A 144 9.53 -3.78 8.94
N VAL A 145 8.46 -3.11 9.37
CA VAL A 145 8.53 -1.78 10.00
C VAL A 145 9.19 -1.87 11.37
N ALA A 146 8.84 -2.86 12.20
CA ALA A 146 9.47 -3.11 13.49
C ALA A 146 10.96 -3.42 13.34
N ALA A 147 11.33 -4.21 12.33
CA ALA A 147 12.71 -4.58 12.06
C ALA A 147 13.60 -3.34 11.84
N ILE A 148 13.05 -2.24 11.32
CA ILE A 148 13.77 -0.98 11.13
C ILE A 148 13.63 0.03 12.28
N GLY A 149 13.09 -0.40 13.43
CA GLY A 149 12.97 0.43 14.63
C GLY A 149 11.80 1.41 14.61
N LEU A 150 10.84 1.24 13.71
CA LEU A 150 9.65 2.10 13.65
C LEU A 150 8.49 1.51 14.44
N GLU A 151 7.68 2.39 15.02
CA GLU A 151 6.47 2.04 15.78
C GLU A 151 5.38 1.44 14.86
N PRO A 152 5.08 0.12 14.93
CA PRO A 152 4.23 -0.56 13.96
C PRO A 152 2.79 -0.07 13.92
N SER A 153 2.27 0.48 15.01
CA SER A 153 0.90 1.03 15.06
C SER A 153 0.67 2.16 14.06
N GLY A 154 1.72 2.89 13.65
CA GLY A 154 1.69 3.93 12.63
C GLY A 154 1.61 3.43 11.18
N TYR A 155 1.88 2.15 10.95
CA TYR A 155 2.07 1.57 9.61
C TYR A 155 1.14 0.38 9.33
N GLY A 156 0.97 0.05 8.05
CA GLY A 156 0.15 -1.06 7.60
C GLY A 156 0.11 -1.17 6.08
N THR A 157 -0.73 -2.05 5.52
CA THR A 157 -0.79 -2.30 4.06
C THR A 157 -1.05 -1.03 3.24
N HIS A 158 -1.81 -0.07 3.79
CA HIS A 158 -2.02 1.23 3.17
C HIS A 158 -0.76 2.12 3.14
N SER A 159 0.20 1.95 4.07
CA SER A 159 1.48 2.66 4.02
C SER A 159 2.22 2.39 2.72
N LEU A 160 2.30 1.13 2.30
CA LEU A 160 3.01 0.72 1.08
C LEU A 160 2.36 1.36 -0.14
N ARG A 161 1.02 1.28 -0.22
CA ARG A 161 0.24 1.93 -1.27
C ARG A 161 0.41 3.46 -1.30
N ARG A 162 0.53 4.12 -0.14
CA ARG A 162 0.74 5.57 -0.04
C ARG A 162 2.15 5.99 -0.41
N THR A 163 3.15 5.15 -0.19
CA THR A 163 4.57 5.51 -0.23
C THR A 163 4.96 6.16 -1.56
N LYS A 164 4.83 5.44 -2.68
CA LYS A 164 5.21 5.98 -3.99
C LYS A 164 4.27 7.09 -4.47
N ALA A 165 2.99 7.03 -4.11
CA ALA A 165 2.01 8.07 -4.45
C ALA A 165 2.31 9.41 -3.77
N ALA A 166 2.69 9.39 -2.48
CA ALA A 166 3.10 10.57 -1.74
C ALA A 166 4.40 11.16 -2.27
N GLU A 167 5.35 10.31 -2.66
CA GLU A 167 6.60 10.75 -3.28
C GLU A 167 6.37 11.45 -4.62
N ILE A 168 5.53 10.88 -5.49
CA ILE A 168 5.16 11.49 -6.77
C ILE A 168 4.53 12.86 -6.55
N TYR A 169 3.59 12.96 -5.60
CA TYR A 169 2.95 14.24 -5.28
C TYR A 169 3.97 15.28 -4.79
N ARG A 170 4.82 14.93 -3.82
CA ARG A 170 5.83 15.84 -3.26
C ARG A 170 6.78 16.39 -4.33
N LYS A 171 7.12 15.57 -5.33
CA LYS A 171 8.02 15.96 -6.43
C LYS A 171 7.34 16.78 -7.52
N THR A 172 6.06 16.56 -7.77
CA THR A 172 5.41 17.06 -8.99
C THR A 172 4.24 18.00 -8.76
N GLY A 173 3.65 18.01 -7.56
CA GLY A 173 2.37 18.67 -7.28
C GLY A 173 1.17 18.09 -8.05
N ASN A 174 1.37 17.07 -8.90
CA ASN A 174 0.35 16.62 -9.85
C ASN A 174 -0.63 15.63 -9.21
N LEU A 175 -1.67 16.18 -8.58
CA LEU A 175 -2.71 15.40 -7.91
C LEU A 175 -3.49 14.49 -8.88
N ARG A 176 -3.69 14.93 -10.13
CA ARG A 176 -4.41 14.15 -11.15
C ARG A 176 -3.63 12.90 -11.53
N ALA A 177 -2.32 13.00 -11.72
CA ALA A 177 -1.46 11.84 -11.98
C ALA A 177 -1.56 10.82 -10.85
N VAL A 178 -1.50 11.26 -9.59
CA VAL A 178 -1.62 10.36 -8.43
C VAL A 178 -3.01 9.73 -8.35
N GLN A 179 -4.08 10.48 -8.65
CA GLN A 179 -5.44 9.95 -8.70
C GLN A 179 -5.56 8.77 -9.68
N LEU A 180 -4.99 8.92 -10.89
CA LEU A 180 -5.01 7.89 -11.92
C LEU A 180 -4.23 6.64 -11.48
N LEU A 181 -3.02 6.82 -10.95
CA LEU A 181 -2.17 5.72 -10.45
C LEU A 181 -2.79 4.97 -9.28
N LEU A 182 -3.56 5.65 -8.42
CA LEU A 182 -4.30 5.00 -7.35
C LEU A 182 -5.63 4.38 -7.83
N GLY A 183 -6.14 4.75 -9.01
CA GLY A 183 -7.47 4.36 -9.48
C GLY A 183 -8.59 4.93 -8.59
N HIS A 184 -8.43 6.18 -8.12
CA HIS A 184 -9.47 6.87 -7.37
C HIS A 184 -10.48 7.53 -8.31
N THR A 185 -11.77 7.33 -8.05
CA THR A 185 -12.84 7.90 -8.90
C THR A 185 -13.01 9.40 -8.71
N LYS A 186 -12.82 9.90 -7.48
CA LYS A 186 -12.96 11.32 -7.12
C LYS A 186 -11.60 11.91 -6.68
N VAL A 187 -11.29 13.13 -7.12
CA VAL A 187 -10.07 13.85 -6.73
C VAL A 187 -10.02 14.05 -5.21
N ASP A 188 -11.15 14.38 -4.58
CA ASP A 188 -11.27 14.53 -3.11
C ASP A 188 -10.79 13.30 -2.35
N SER A 189 -10.95 12.10 -2.94
CA SER A 189 -10.44 10.88 -2.32
C SER A 189 -8.92 10.88 -2.28
N THR A 190 -8.26 11.42 -3.31
CA THR A 190 -6.80 11.57 -3.37
C THR A 190 -6.30 12.70 -2.46
N VAL A 191 -7.00 13.84 -2.40
CA VAL A 191 -6.70 14.94 -1.45
C VAL A 191 -6.66 14.39 -0.03
N ARG A 192 -7.75 13.74 0.40
CA ARG A 192 -7.84 13.13 1.74
C ARG A 192 -6.81 12.01 1.91
N TYR A 193 -6.52 11.23 0.87
CA TYR A 193 -5.60 10.10 0.97
C TYR A 193 -4.13 10.51 1.10
N LEU A 194 -3.74 11.64 0.53
CA LEU A 194 -2.40 12.20 0.67
C LEU A 194 -2.28 13.11 1.89
N GLY A 195 -3.37 13.76 2.30
CA GLY A 195 -3.35 14.80 3.34
C GLY A 195 -2.74 16.08 2.77
N VAL A 196 -3.25 16.50 1.60
CA VAL A 196 -2.81 17.74 0.94
C VAL A 196 -3.34 18.93 1.72
N GLU A 197 -2.44 19.82 2.15
CA GLU A 197 -2.74 21.02 2.94
C GLU A 197 -2.40 22.30 2.16
N LEU A 198 -2.79 23.46 2.69
CA LEU A 198 -2.48 24.78 2.08
C LEU A 198 -0.96 24.99 1.92
N GLU A 199 -0.17 24.54 2.88
CA GLU A 199 1.30 24.62 2.86
C GLU A 199 1.91 23.92 1.63
N ASP A 200 1.32 22.81 1.18
CA ASP A 200 1.77 22.11 -0.02
C ASP A 200 1.56 22.98 -1.27
N ALA A 201 0.47 23.76 -1.31
CA ALA A 201 0.20 24.66 -2.42
C ALA A 201 1.15 25.86 -2.43
N LEU A 202 1.45 26.44 -1.27
CA LEU A 202 2.41 27.53 -1.13
C LEU A 202 3.82 27.09 -1.54
N SER A 203 4.29 25.93 -1.08
CA SER A 203 5.61 25.39 -1.46
C SER A 203 5.74 25.10 -2.97
N ILE A 204 4.64 24.77 -3.66
CA ILE A 204 4.64 24.63 -5.12
C ILE A 204 4.77 26.00 -5.79
N ALA A 205 4.03 27.00 -5.31
CA ALA A 205 4.07 28.36 -5.84
C ALA A 205 5.45 29.01 -5.67
N GLU A 206 6.07 28.87 -4.49
CA GLU A 206 7.41 29.40 -4.18
C GLU A 206 8.52 28.89 -5.11
N ARG A 207 8.33 27.72 -5.74
CA ARG A 207 9.31 27.15 -6.68
C ARG A 207 9.21 27.74 -8.09
N ILE A 208 8.20 28.55 -8.35
CA ILE A 208 7.93 29.14 -9.66
C ILE A 208 8.22 30.64 -9.55
N ASP A 209 9.35 31.05 -10.08
CA ASP A 209 9.72 32.46 -10.22
C ASP A 209 9.39 32.89 -11.67
N ILE A 210 8.34 33.69 -11.82
CA ILE A 210 7.91 34.26 -13.11
C ILE A 210 7.81 35.78 -13.03
#